data_AF-W4VCB2-F1
#
_entry.id   AF-W4VCB2-F1
#
_cell.length_a   1.000
_cell.length_b   1.000
_cell.length_c   1.000
_cell.angle_alpha   90.00
_cell.angle_beta   90.00
_cell.angle_gamma   90.00
#
_symmetry.space_group_name_H-M   'P 1'
#
loop_
_entity.id
_entity.type
_entity.pdbx_description
1 polymer ?
#
loop_
_entity_poly.entity_id
_entity_poly.type
_entity_poly.pdbx_seq_one_letter_code
_entity_poly.pdbx_strand_id
1 'polypeptide(L)'
;MGNRLSDILKKWAQGALELLLFFPVVFAIGILLLPDFYVWFWIGSLLVSYLVGIIEGYFLRNGKKLLCVLSGLFISGVAAYAFAGINFKLIIIYAIYLLVLYRGILYTKLPLNKVFPETAYWYGFWIYFIAYFVFNFVHKLEPYVPLVSWMGVVIVAVYIFHANTLLIKSMVYSTNKKFISVSVIRHNRIAISVIFSIIFALSGISKLKHVSLWAAGSLLKLPGRLQILTDGGFLAGIIRRNFDGLPEDTSPAVHFPKIFNIIVITIICIAF
;
A
#
# COMPACT_ATOMS: atom_id res chain seq x y z
N MET A 1 -1.18 23.14 23.50
CA MET A 1 -0.33 22.48 22.47
C MET A 1 -0.95 21.19 21.91
N GLY A 2 -1.68 20.39 22.71
CA GLY A 2 -2.29 19.11 22.28
C GLY A 2 -3.20 19.15 21.05
N ASN A 3 -3.91 20.27 20.79
CA ASN A 3 -4.78 20.40 19.60
C ASN A 3 -4.01 20.54 18.28
N ARG A 4 -2.75 20.96 18.28
CA ARG A 4 -1.96 21.11 17.03
C ARG A 4 -1.35 19.79 16.59
N LEU A 5 -0.85 18.99 17.54
CA LEU A 5 -0.27 17.68 17.22
C LEU A 5 -1.32 16.74 16.65
N SER A 6 -2.52 16.70 17.25
CA SER A 6 -3.62 15.87 16.75
C SER A 6 -4.11 16.32 15.37
N ASP A 7 -4.11 17.62 15.07
CA ASP A 7 -4.44 18.16 13.74
C ASP A 7 -3.38 17.77 12.68
N ILE A 8 -2.08 17.88 13.03
CA ILE A 8 -0.98 17.45 12.16
C ILE A 8 -1.08 15.95 11.87
N LEU A 9 -1.31 15.12 12.90
CA LEU A 9 -1.43 13.67 12.75
C LEU A 9 -2.61 13.27 11.87
N LYS A 10 -3.77 13.94 12.02
CA LYS A 10 -4.94 13.71 11.15
C LYS A 10 -4.63 14.04 9.68
N LYS A 11 -3.98 15.18 9.44
CA LYS A 11 -3.57 15.60 8.08
C LYS A 11 -2.51 14.67 7.49
N TRP A 12 -1.59 14.19 8.32
CA TRP A 12 -0.55 13.26 7.89
C TRP A 12 -1.13 11.88 7.56
N ALA A 13 -2.08 11.38 8.36
CA ALA A 13 -2.82 10.16 8.04
C ALA A 13 -3.63 10.31 6.74
N GLN A 14 -4.21 11.49 6.49
CA GLN A 14 -4.85 11.78 5.21
C GLN A 14 -3.86 11.75 4.03
N GLY A 15 -2.66 12.30 4.21
CA GLY A 15 -1.58 12.19 3.22
C GLY A 15 -1.14 10.73 2.99
N ALA A 16 -1.09 9.92 4.05
CA ALA A 16 -0.82 8.49 3.93
C ALA A 16 -1.91 7.76 3.13
N LEU A 17 -3.18 8.13 3.35
CA LEU A 17 -4.32 7.59 2.61
C LEU A 17 -4.28 8.02 1.14
N GLU A 18 -3.92 9.27 0.84
CA GLU A 18 -3.72 9.73 -0.54
C GLU A 18 -2.58 8.96 -1.21
N LEU A 19 -1.44 8.78 -0.52
CA LEU A 19 -0.34 7.97 -1.04
C LEU A 19 -0.74 6.50 -1.26
N LEU A 20 -1.57 5.93 -0.38
CA LEU A 20 -2.14 4.60 -0.55
C LEU A 20 -3.08 4.53 -1.77
N LEU A 21 -3.88 5.57 -2.00
CA LEU A 21 -4.78 5.65 -3.14
C LEU A 21 -4.01 5.66 -4.47
N PHE A 22 -2.90 6.39 -4.52
CA PHE A 22 -2.02 6.48 -5.69
C PHE A 22 -0.86 5.45 -5.67
N PHE A 23 -0.88 4.52 -4.71
CA PHE A 23 0.21 3.57 -4.48
C PHE A 23 0.62 2.81 -5.73
N PRO A 24 -0.28 2.25 -6.57
CA PRO A 24 0.15 1.47 -7.73
C PRO A 24 0.96 2.28 -8.73
N VAL A 25 0.62 3.56 -8.92
CA VAL A 25 1.31 4.47 -9.84
C VAL A 25 2.66 4.86 -9.28
N VAL A 26 2.67 5.30 -8.01
CA VAL A 26 3.91 5.69 -7.33
C VAL A 26 4.85 4.49 -7.31
N PHE A 27 4.38 3.33 -6.87
CA PHE A 27 5.17 2.12 -6.77
C PHE A 27 5.74 1.66 -8.13
N ALA A 28 4.94 1.71 -9.19
CA ALA A 28 5.42 1.41 -10.55
C ALA A 28 6.56 2.36 -10.97
N ILE A 29 6.43 3.66 -10.72
CA ILE A 29 7.49 4.64 -11.00
C ILE A 29 8.76 4.29 -10.21
N GLY A 30 8.61 3.92 -8.94
CA GLY A 30 9.73 3.48 -8.09
C GLY A 30 10.47 2.29 -8.69
N ILE A 31 9.76 1.21 -9.04
CA ILE A 31 10.37 0.00 -9.61
C ILE A 31 11.02 0.28 -10.98
N LEU A 32 10.44 1.16 -11.79
CA LEU A 32 10.97 1.45 -13.13
C LEU A 32 12.19 2.38 -13.09
N LEU A 33 12.24 3.34 -12.16
CA LEU A 33 13.29 4.34 -12.11
C LEU A 33 14.41 4.00 -11.12
N LEU A 34 14.09 3.36 -9.99
CA LEU A 34 15.04 3.11 -8.90
C LEU A 34 15.47 1.64 -8.85
N PRO A 35 16.65 1.34 -8.27
CA PRO A 35 17.02 -0.02 -7.93
C PRO A 35 16.06 -0.58 -6.86
N ASP A 36 15.76 -1.89 -6.93
CA ASP A 36 14.70 -2.53 -6.14
C ASP A 36 14.82 -2.29 -4.62
N PHE A 37 16.05 -2.23 -4.09
CA PHE A 37 16.31 -1.98 -2.67
C PHE A 37 15.81 -0.59 -2.19
N TYR A 38 15.86 0.43 -3.05
CA TYR A 38 15.56 1.81 -2.67
C TYR A 38 14.07 2.16 -2.76
N VAL A 39 13.24 1.32 -3.39
CA VAL A 39 11.82 1.63 -3.66
C VAL A 39 11.04 1.86 -2.36
N TRP A 40 11.28 1.03 -1.34
CA TRP A 40 10.62 1.17 -0.04
C TRP A 40 11.05 2.41 0.73
N PHE A 41 12.35 2.73 0.71
CA PHE A 41 12.88 3.95 1.30
C PHE A 41 12.31 5.19 0.60
N TRP A 42 12.13 5.12 -0.73
CA TRP A 42 11.53 6.18 -1.51
C TRP A 42 10.03 6.37 -1.19
N ILE A 43 9.25 5.32 -1.05
CA ILE A 43 7.84 5.46 -0.60
C ILE A 43 7.79 6.05 0.82
N GLY A 44 8.66 5.57 1.71
CA GLY A 44 8.75 6.08 3.07
C GLY A 44 9.11 7.56 3.11
N SER A 45 10.05 8.01 2.28
CA SER A 45 10.42 9.42 2.20
C SER A 45 9.32 10.30 1.63
N LEU A 46 8.49 9.82 0.69
CA LEU A 46 7.30 10.57 0.23
C LEU A 46 6.33 10.84 1.39
N LEU A 47 6.14 9.86 2.28
CA LEU A 47 5.30 10.05 3.47
C LEU A 47 5.91 11.08 4.44
N VAL A 48 7.23 11.11 4.57
CA VAL A 48 7.94 12.15 5.33
C VAL A 48 7.81 13.52 4.65
N SER A 49 7.87 13.59 3.31
CA SER A 49 7.68 14.83 2.56
C SER A 49 6.28 15.42 2.74
N TYR A 50 5.25 14.58 2.88
CA TYR A 50 3.92 15.05 3.30
C TYR A 50 3.95 15.74 4.66
N LEU A 51 4.63 15.13 5.65
CA LEU A 51 4.76 15.70 6.99
C LEU A 51 5.52 17.05 6.96
N VAL A 52 6.60 17.11 6.20
CA VAL A 52 7.38 18.34 5.99
C VAL A 52 6.50 19.42 5.35
N GLY A 53 5.76 19.10 4.30
CA GLY A 53 4.84 20.03 3.64
C GLY A 53 3.73 20.53 4.58
N ILE A 54 3.19 19.68 5.44
CA ILE A 54 2.22 20.08 6.48
C ILE A 54 2.88 21.07 7.45
N ILE A 55 4.08 20.79 7.93
CA ILE A 55 4.83 21.66 8.85
C ILE A 55 5.11 23.03 8.19
N GLU A 56 5.63 23.03 6.97
CA GLU A 56 5.85 24.25 6.17
C GLU A 56 4.56 25.01 5.94
N GLY A 57 3.45 24.31 5.74
CA GLY A 57 2.11 24.89 5.63
C GLY A 57 1.70 25.72 6.84
N TYR A 58 2.12 25.36 8.06
CA TYR A 58 1.90 26.20 9.25
C TYR A 58 2.84 27.41 9.29
N PHE A 59 4.10 27.25 8.89
CA PHE A 59 5.06 28.36 8.83
C PHE A 59 4.69 29.41 7.76
N LEU A 60 4.12 28.97 6.64
CA LEU A 60 3.59 29.82 5.57
C LEU A 60 2.50 30.79 6.06
N ARG A 61 1.72 30.37 7.05
CA ARG A 61 0.68 31.21 7.67
C ARG A 61 1.27 32.36 8.48
N ASN A 62 2.51 32.23 8.94
CA ASN A 62 3.24 33.24 9.71
C ASN A 62 3.97 34.28 8.82
N GLY A 63 3.64 34.37 7.52
CA GLY A 63 4.15 35.40 6.61
C GLY A 63 5.50 35.12 5.95
N LYS A 64 6.21 34.04 6.33
CA LYS A 64 7.52 33.66 5.77
C LYS A 64 7.41 32.90 4.44
N LYS A 65 6.69 33.45 3.47
CA LYS A 65 6.35 32.75 2.21
C LYS A 65 7.55 32.36 1.38
N LEU A 66 8.49 33.28 1.17
CA LEU A 66 9.69 33.03 0.37
C LEU A 66 10.56 31.93 0.97
N LEU A 67 10.79 31.98 2.29
CA LEU A 67 11.60 30.99 3.00
C LEU A 67 11.02 29.58 2.87
N CYS A 68 9.70 29.42 2.97
CA CYS A 68 9.05 28.11 2.84
C CYS A 68 9.10 27.58 1.40
N VAL A 69 9.02 28.44 0.39
CA VAL A 69 9.17 28.01 -1.01
C VAL A 69 10.61 27.57 -1.28
N LEU A 70 11.59 28.33 -0.81
CA LEU A 70 13.01 27.99 -0.97
C LEU A 70 13.37 26.71 -0.21
N SER A 71 12.87 26.52 1.02
CA SER A 71 13.08 25.29 1.77
C SER A 71 12.42 24.09 1.09
N GLY A 72 11.19 24.23 0.60
CA GLY A 72 10.50 23.15 -0.09
C GLY A 72 11.20 22.71 -1.39
N LEU A 73 11.71 23.67 -2.18
CA LEU A 73 12.53 23.39 -3.36
C LEU A 73 13.84 22.68 -2.97
N PHE A 74 14.53 23.18 -1.95
CA PHE A 74 15.78 22.61 -1.49
C PHE A 74 15.60 21.18 -0.95
N ILE A 75 14.63 20.96 -0.06
CA ILE A 75 14.34 19.64 0.53
C ILE A 75 13.95 18.64 -0.54
N SER A 76 13.06 19.01 -1.47
CA SER A 76 12.68 18.15 -2.59
C SER A 76 13.87 17.83 -3.48
N GLY A 77 14.77 18.79 -3.70
CA GLY A 77 15.96 18.65 -4.54
C GLY A 77 16.97 17.69 -3.94
N VAL A 78 17.27 17.86 -2.65
CA VAL A 78 18.14 16.97 -1.88
C VAL A 78 17.57 15.56 -1.85
N ALA A 79 16.26 15.41 -1.57
CA ALA A 79 15.62 14.11 -1.57
C ALA A 79 15.67 13.44 -2.94
N ALA A 80 15.36 14.17 -4.02
CA ALA A 80 15.43 13.63 -5.37
C ALA A 80 16.86 13.22 -5.78
N TYR A 81 17.85 14.05 -5.43
CA TYR A 81 19.26 13.76 -5.69
C TYR A 81 19.72 12.49 -4.96
N ALA A 82 19.31 12.30 -3.71
CA ALA A 82 19.67 11.13 -2.91
C ALA A 82 19.21 9.80 -3.53
N PHE A 83 18.08 9.78 -4.23
CA PHE A 83 17.55 8.57 -4.87
C PHE A 83 17.96 8.42 -6.35
N ALA A 84 18.02 9.52 -7.10
CA ALA A 84 18.18 9.48 -8.56
C ALA A 84 19.61 9.78 -9.05
N GLY A 85 20.44 10.43 -8.21
CA GLY A 85 21.68 11.06 -8.64
C GLY A 85 21.47 12.15 -9.70
N ILE A 86 22.54 12.52 -10.42
CA ILE A 86 22.48 13.47 -11.54
C ILE A 86 22.14 12.72 -12.83
N ASN A 87 20.85 12.43 -13.02
CA ASN A 87 20.33 11.73 -14.21
C ASN A 87 18.98 12.30 -14.64
N PHE A 88 18.48 11.95 -15.83
CA PHE A 88 17.14 12.37 -16.29
C PHE A 88 16.03 11.96 -15.30
N LYS A 89 16.22 10.85 -14.57
CA LYS A 89 15.34 10.37 -13.51
C LYS A 89 15.14 11.37 -12.38
N LEU A 90 16.15 12.23 -12.12
CA LEU A 90 16.12 13.29 -11.12
C LEU A 90 14.94 14.23 -11.34
N ILE A 91 14.69 14.62 -12.59
CA ILE A 91 13.62 15.57 -12.93
C ILE A 91 12.26 14.99 -12.57
N ILE A 92 12.03 13.72 -12.88
CA ILE A 92 10.77 13.03 -12.58
C ILE A 92 10.58 12.89 -11.06
N ILE A 93 11.61 12.40 -10.36
CA ILE A 93 11.53 12.18 -8.91
C ILE A 93 11.39 13.51 -8.16
N TYR A 94 12.10 14.55 -8.62
CA TYR A 94 11.99 15.91 -8.09
C TYR A 94 10.58 16.48 -8.26
N ALA A 95 9.98 16.32 -9.44
CA ALA A 95 8.60 16.75 -9.69
C ALA A 95 7.61 16.04 -8.75
N ILE A 96 7.80 14.75 -8.47
CA ILE A 96 6.96 13.99 -7.53
C ILE A 96 7.11 14.53 -6.11
N TYR A 97 8.34 14.76 -5.64
CA TYR A 97 8.57 15.35 -4.31
C TYR A 97 7.94 16.73 -4.17
N LEU A 98 8.07 17.59 -5.18
CA LEU A 98 7.42 18.90 -5.17
C LEU A 98 5.91 18.79 -5.11
N LEU A 99 5.30 17.88 -5.88
CA LEU A 99 3.86 17.65 -5.87
C LEU A 99 3.39 17.19 -4.48
N VAL A 100 4.07 16.21 -3.90
CA VAL A 100 3.76 15.66 -2.57
C VAL A 100 3.91 16.72 -1.46
N LEU A 101 5.00 17.48 -1.48
CA LEU A 101 5.23 18.55 -0.53
C LEU A 101 4.17 19.66 -0.67
N TYR A 102 3.86 20.05 -1.92
CA TYR A 102 2.81 21.03 -2.20
C TYR A 102 1.43 20.56 -1.72
N ARG A 103 1.09 19.28 -1.93
CA ARG A 103 -0.12 18.66 -1.37
C ARG A 103 -0.14 18.73 0.16
N GLY A 104 0.99 18.44 0.81
CA GLY A 104 1.17 18.62 2.25
C GLY A 104 0.83 20.05 2.74
N ILE A 105 1.31 21.07 2.02
CA ILE A 105 1.00 22.47 2.31
C ILE A 105 -0.49 22.79 2.11
N LEU A 106 -1.13 22.22 1.08
CA LEU A 106 -2.56 22.45 0.82
C LEU A 106 -3.46 21.96 1.95
N TYR A 107 -3.09 20.86 2.63
CA TYR A 107 -3.82 20.35 3.79
C TYR A 107 -3.88 21.33 4.97
N THR A 108 -3.00 22.33 5.06
CA THR A 108 -3.10 23.37 6.11
C THR A 108 -3.95 24.57 5.69
N LYS A 109 -4.05 24.84 4.39
CA LYS A 109 -4.72 26.04 3.84
C LYS A 109 -6.19 25.80 3.53
N LEU A 110 -6.53 24.59 3.11
CA LEU A 110 -7.87 24.22 2.66
C LEU A 110 -8.50 23.19 3.60
N PRO A 111 -9.84 23.18 3.72
CA PRO A 111 -10.53 22.12 4.44
C PRO A 111 -10.31 20.78 3.73
N LEU A 112 -10.20 19.69 4.52
CA LEU A 112 -9.87 18.35 4.03
C LEU A 112 -10.77 17.91 2.85
N ASN A 113 -12.08 18.17 2.94
CA ASN A 113 -13.05 17.81 1.89
C ASN A 113 -12.82 18.51 0.54
N LYS A 114 -12.08 19.63 0.51
CA LYS A 114 -11.70 20.31 -0.74
C LYS A 114 -10.40 19.78 -1.32
N VAL A 115 -9.45 19.38 -0.47
CA VAL A 115 -8.16 18.83 -0.93
C VAL A 115 -8.34 17.39 -1.41
N PHE A 116 -9.15 16.62 -0.68
CA PHE A 116 -9.43 15.23 -0.96
C PHE A 116 -10.95 15.01 -1.02
N PRO A 117 -11.58 15.31 -2.18
CA PRO A 117 -13.01 15.10 -2.38
C PRO A 117 -13.33 13.61 -2.45
N GLU A 118 -14.60 13.26 -2.23
CA GLU A 118 -15.06 11.85 -2.34
C GLU A 118 -14.82 11.26 -3.73
N THR A 119 -14.82 12.10 -4.77
CA THR A 119 -14.46 11.71 -6.14
C THR A 119 -13.02 11.19 -6.27
N ALA A 120 -12.12 11.56 -5.35
CA ALA A 120 -10.75 11.03 -5.33
C ALA A 120 -10.74 9.50 -5.13
N TYR A 121 -11.61 8.94 -4.29
CA TYR A 121 -11.70 7.50 -4.08
C TYR A 121 -12.04 6.76 -5.38
N TRP A 122 -12.95 7.31 -6.18
CA TRP A 122 -13.31 6.75 -7.47
C TRP A 122 -12.13 6.72 -8.44
N TYR A 123 -11.35 7.81 -8.52
CA TYR A 123 -10.13 7.82 -9.31
C TYR A 123 -9.13 6.78 -8.82
N GLY A 124 -8.98 6.61 -7.51
CA GLY A 124 -8.16 5.54 -6.94
C GLY A 124 -8.61 4.15 -7.36
N PHE A 125 -9.89 3.84 -7.29
CA PHE A 125 -10.39 2.54 -7.73
C PHE A 125 -10.10 2.28 -9.21
N TRP A 126 -10.28 3.28 -10.07
CA TRP A 126 -9.88 3.17 -11.48
C TRP A 126 -8.38 2.97 -11.64
N ILE A 127 -7.55 3.67 -10.86
CA ILE A 127 -6.10 3.49 -10.86
C ILE A 127 -5.73 2.06 -10.47
N TYR A 128 -6.31 1.51 -9.41
CA TYR A 128 -6.05 0.13 -8.99
C TYR A 128 -6.52 -0.89 -10.03
N PHE A 129 -7.67 -0.66 -10.65
CA PHE A 129 -8.19 -1.52 -11.72
C PHE A 129 -7.25 -1.52 -12.93
N ILE A 130 -6.85 -0.35 -13.43
CA ILE A 130 -5.92 -0.23 -14.56
C ILE A 130 -4.55 -0.81 -14.19
N ALA A 131 -4.06 -0.52 -12.98
CA ALA A 131 -2.78 -1.03 -12.51
C ALA A 131 -2.75 -2.55 -12.43
N TYR A 132 -3.86 -3.21 -12.08
CA TYR A 132 -3.93 -4.67 -12.12
C TYR A 132 -3.58 -5.22 -13.50
N PHE A 133 -4.14 -4.65 -14.58
CA PHE A 133 -3.77 -5.06 -15.93
C PHE A 133 -2.31 -4.74 -16.24
N VAL A 134 -1.88 -3.49 -16.02
CA VAL A 134 -0.51 -3.06 -16.32
C VAL A 134 0.54 -3.94 -15.63
N PHE A 135 0.31 -4.29 -14.36
CA PHE A 135 1.24 -5.12 -13.60
C PHE A 135 1.27 -6.57 -14.08
N ASN A 136 0.16 -7.11 -14.59
CA ASN A 136 0.14 -8.45 -15.18
C ASN A 136 0.81 -8.51 -16.57
N PHE A 137 0.78 -7.42 -17.34
CA PHE A 137 1.35 -7.39 -18.70
C PHE A 137 2.84 -7.01 -18.74
N VAL A 138 3.34 -6.29 -17.73
CA VAL A 138 4.75 -5.87 -17.67
C VAL A 138 5.54 -6.83 -16.80
N HIS A 139 6.46 -7.59 -17.42
CA HIS A 139 7.21 -8.66 -16.75
C HIS A 139 7.98 -8.20 -15.49
N LYS A 140 8.47 -6.95 -15.48
CA LYS A 140 9.15 -6.37 -14.30
C LYS A 140 8.20 -6.08 -13.13
N LEU A 141 6.91 -5.86 -13.40
CA LEU A 141 5.88 -5.51 -12.41
C LEU A 141 5.07 -6.73 -11.93
N GLU A 142 5.06 -7.81 -12.72
CA GLU A 142 4.34 -9.05 -12.45
C GLU A 142 4.54 -9.62 -11.03
N PRO A 143 5.77 -9.65 -10.47
CA PRO A 143 5.99 -10.17 -9.11
C PRO A 143 5.25 -9.39 -8.02
N TYR A 144 4.86 -8.15 -8.32
CA TYR A 144 4.24 -7.23 -7.36
C TYR A 144 2.71 -7.17 -7.47
N VAL A 145 2.09 -7.92 -8.39
CA VAL A 145 0.62 -8.03 -8.51
C VAL A 145 -0.04 -8.40 -7.17
N PRO A 146 0.45 -9.38 -6.38
CA PRO A 146 -0.17 -9.72 -5.10
C PRO A 146 -0.16 -8.54 -4.11
N LEU A 147 0.92 -7.76 -4.09
CA LEU A 147 1.06 -6.60 -3.20
C LEU A 147 0.06 -5.50 -3.57
N VAL A 148 0.00 -5.13 -4.85
CA VAL A 148 -0.94 -4.12 -5.35
C VAL A 148 -2.38 -4.54 -5.09
N SER A 149 -2.68 -5.83 -5.27
CA SER A 149 -4.00 -6.39 -5.00
C SER A 149 -4.38 -6.27 -3.51
N TRP A 150 -3.45 -6.56 -2.60
CA TRP A 150 -3.67 -6.38 -1.16
C TRP A 150 -3.91 -4.92 -0.78
N MET A 151 -3.13 -3.98 -1.32
CA MET A 151 -3.36 -2.55 -1.10
C MET A 151 -4.73 -2.11 -1.64
N GLY A 152 -5.16 -2.70 -2.77
CA GLY A 152 -6.50 -2.54 -3.34
C GLY A 152 -7.60 -2.95 -2.37
N VAL A 153 -7.44 -4.10 -1.71
CA VAL A 153 -8.38 -4.56 -0.68
C VAL A 153 -8.43 -3.60 0.51
N VAL A 154 -7.26 -3.13 0.96
CA VAL A 154 -7.17 -2.17 2.07
C VAL A 154 -7.89 -0.86 1.74
N ILE A 155 -7.70 -0.31 0.54
CA ILE A 155 -8.35 0.95 0.16
C ILE A 155 -9.86 0.81 0.04
N VAL A 156 -10.36 -0.33 -0.46
CA VAL A 156 -11.81 -0.62 -0.51
C VAL A 156 -12.38 -0.71 0.91
N ALA A 157 -11.66 -1.36 1.84
CA ALA A 157 -12.08 -1.40 3.24
C ALA A 157 -12.17 0.01 3.84
N VAL A 158 -11.12 0.80 3.68
CA VAL A 158 -11.06 2.21 4.15
C VAL A 158 -12.21 3.03 3.57
N TYR A 159 -12.48 2.91 2.27
CA TYR A 159 -13.58 3.62 1.62
C TYR A 159 -14.94 3.22 2.18
N ILE A 160 -15.20 1.93 2.40
CA ILE A 160 -16.48 1.47 2.95
C ILE A 160 -16.70 2.02 4.36
N PHE A 161 -15.66 2.06 5.20
CA PHE A 161 -15.73 2.72 6.52
C PHE A 161 -16.02 4.22 6.40
N HIS A 162 -15.40 4.89 5.44
CA HIS A 162 -15.62 6.30 5.17
C HIS A 162 -17.05 6.59 4.69
N ALA A 163 -17.51 5.89 3.65
CA ALA A 163 -18.84 6.01 3.06
C ALA A 163 -19.94 5.74 4.09
N ASN A 164 -19.77 4.72 4.94
CA ASN A 164 -20.72 4.45 6.01
C ASN A 164 -20.80 5.62 7.01
N THR A 165 -19.66 6.19 7.38
CA THR A 165 -19.63 7.35 8.28
C THR A 165 -20.37 8.56 7.68
N LEU A 166 -20.28 8.74 6.35
CA LEU A 166 -21.00 9.80 5.64
C LEU A 166 -22.51 9.54 5.57
N LEU A 167 -22.93 8.31 5.27
CA LEU A 167 -24.33 7.90 5.23
C LEU A 167 -25.02 8.08 6.60
N ILE A 168 -24.35 7.71 7.68
CA ILE A 168 -24.88 7.91 9.04
C ILE A 168 -25.06 9.41 9.33
N LYS A 169 -24.09 10.24 8.94
CA LYS A 169 -24.21 11.70 9.11
C LYS A 169 -25.38 12.26 8.30
N SER A 170 -25.53 11.87 7.04
CA SER A 170 -26.59 12.40 6.16
C SER A 170 -28.00 12.03 6.65
N MET A 171 -28.20 10.80 7.13
CA MET A 171 -29.49 10.36 7.72
C MET A 171 -29.87 11.12 8.99
N VAL A 172 -28.90 11.67 9.70
CA VAL A 172 -29.14 12.38 10.97
C VAL A 172 -29.49 13.84 10.72
N TYR A 173 -28.86 14.47 9.73
CA TYR A 173 -29.25 15.78 9.25
C TYR A 173 -30.67 15.79 8.66
N SER A 174 -31.11 14.72 7.98
CA SER A 174 -32.47 14.65 7.44
C SER A 174 -33.56 14.42 8.51
N THR A 175 -33.21 13.87 9.68
CA THR A 175 -34.20 13.46 10.71
C THR A 175 -34.31 14.45 11.88
N ASN A 176 -33.57 15.56 11.88
CA ASN A 176 -33.56 16.60 12.93
C ASN A 176 -33.33 16.07 14.37
N LYS A 177 -32.87 14.82 14.51
CA LYS A 177 -32.52 14.20 15.80
C LYS A 177 -31.11 14.63 16.18
N LYS A 178 -31.02 15.39 17.27
CA LYS A 178 -29.79 16.11 17.69
C LYS A 178 -28.63 15.22 18.15
N PHE A 179 -28.86 13.92 18.40
CA PHE A 179 -27.84 13.00 18.90
C PHE A 179 -28.00 11.58 18.34
N ILE A 180 -26.89 11.04 17.82
CA ILE A 180 -26.73 9.63 17.46
C ILE A 180 -26.14 8.93 18.68
N SER A 181 -26.68 7.78 19.08
CA SER A 181 -25.99 6.96 20.07
C SER A 181 -24.71 6.40 19.45
N VAL A 182 -23.57 6.63 20.10
CA VAL A 182 -22.24 6.12 19.70
C VAL A 182 -22.29 4.59 19.46
N SER A 183 -23.24 3.91 20.12
CA SER A 183 -23.54 2.50 19.94
C SER A 183 -23.93 2.13 18.51
N VAL A 184 -24.79 2.89 17.81
CA VAL A 184 -25.22 2.55 16.44
C VAL A 184 -24.07 2.65 15.43
N ILE A 185 -23.21 3.66 15.59
CA ILE A 185 -21.99 3.82 14.76
C ILE A 185 -21.03 2.64 15.00
N ARG A 186 -20.87 2.21 16.25
CA ARG A 186 -19.99 1.08 16.61
C ARG A 186 -20.50 -0.25 16.05
N HIS A 187 -21.79 -0.53 16.13
CA HIS A 187 -22.37 -1.76 15.59
C HIS A 187 -22.24 -1.85 14.07
N ASN A 188 -22.44 -0.73 13.37
CA ASN A 188 -22.30 -0.71 11.91
C ASN A 188 -20.82 -0.86 11.46
N ARG A 189 -19.88 -0.29 12.22
CA ARG A 189 -18.43 -0.54 12.02
C ARG A 189 -18.06 -2.01 12.24
N ILE A 190 -18.61 -2.65 13.28
CA ILE A 190 -18.39 -4.08 13.56
C ILE A 190 -18.98 -4.93 12.43
N ALA A 191 -20.18 -4.62 11.94
CA ALA A 191 -20.82 -5.36 10.86
C ALA A 191 -19.98 -5.36 9.58
N ILE A 192 -19.45 -4.19 9.17
CA ILE A 192 -18.55 -4.09 8.01
C ILE A 192 -17.26 -4.89 8.24
N SER A 193 -16.66 -4.77 9.44
CA SER A 193 -15.45 -5.51 9.79
C SER A 193 -15.67 -7.02 9.74
N VAL A 194 -16.84 -7.50 10.16
CA VAL A 194 -17.24 -8.91 10.09
C VAL A 194 -17.44 -9.34 8.63
N ILE A 195 -18.16 -8.57 7.82
CA ILE A 195 -18.35 -8.87 6.38
C ILE A 195 -16.99 -8.95 5.66
N PHE A 196 -16.09 -8.02 5.92
CA PHE A 196 -14.73 -8.06 5.38
C PHE A 196 -13.96 -9.29 5.84
N SER A 197 -14.04 -9.62 7.14
CA SER A 197 -13.38 -10.82 7.68
C SER A 197 -13.91 -12.09 7.03
N ILE A 198 -15.21 -12.15 6.73
CA ILE A 198 -15.84 -13.26 6.01
C ILE A 198 -15.35 -13.31 4.56
N ILE A 199 -15.34 -12.20 3.82
CA ILE A 199 -14.82 -12.14 2.44
C ILE A 199 -13.34 -12.58 2.41
N PHE A 200 -12.54 -12.15 3.38
CA PHE A 200 -11.14 -12.49 3.50
C PHE A 200 -10.93 -13.98 3.81
N ALA A 201 -11.71 -14.52 4.75
CA ALA A 201 -11.71 -15.95 5.07
C ALA A 201 -12.10 -16.79 3.85
N LEU A 202 -13.15 -16.39 3.12
CA LEU A 202 -13.61 -17.08 1.90
C LEU A 202 -12.60 -16.98 0.75
N SER A 203 -11.94 -15.83 0.57
CA SER A 203 -10.88 -15.65 -0.44
C SER A 203 -9.68 -16.59 -0.17
N GLY A 204 -9.31 -16.80 1.09
CA GLY A 204 -8.25 -17.73 1.49
C GLY A 204 -8.52 -19.21 1.16
N ILE A 205 -9.79 -19.61 1.02
CA ILE A 205 -10.18 -21.00 0.70
C ILE A 205 -9.78 -21.38 -0.74
N SER A 206 -9.70 -20.41 -1.66
CA SER A 206 -9.26 -20.67 -3.04
C SER A 206 -7.82 -21.18 -3.12
N LYS A 207 -6.92 -20.75 -2.22
CA LYS A 207 -5.54 -21.26 -2.13
C LYS A 207 -5.46 -22.66 -1.53
N LEU A 208 -6.35 -23.02 -0.61
CA LEU A 208 -6.42 -24.38 -0.04
C LEU A 208 -6.82 -25.42 -1.09
N LYS A 209 -7.61 -25.03 -2.10
CA LYS A 209 -7.99 -25.91 -3.21
C LYS A 209 -6.80 -26.34 -4.07
N HIS A 210 -5.82 -25.47 -4.26
CA HIS A 210 -4.59 -25.82 -5.00
C HIS A 210 -3.65 -26.72 -4.17
N VAL A 211 -3.60 -26.53 -2.86
CA VAL A 211 -2.82 -27.40 -1.95
C VAL A 211 -3.43 -28.79 -1.86
N SER A 212 -4.76 -28.91 -1.82
CA SER A 212 -5.43 -30.23 -1.79
C SER A 212 -5.33 -30.96 -3.13
N LEU A 213 -5.43 -30.26 -4.27
CA LEU A 213 -5.21 -30.84 -5.59
C LEU A 213 -3.74 -31.25 -5.81
N TRP A 214 -2.78 -30.47 -5.31
CA TRP A 214 -1.36 -30.83 -5.34
C TRP A 214 -1.02 -31.99 -4.41
N ALA A 215 -1.62 -32.04 -3.21
CA ALA A 215 -1.47 -33.16 -2.28
C ALA A 215 -2.11 -34.45 -2.82
N ALA A 216 -3.30 -34.36 -3.41
CA ALA A 216 -3.96 -35.49 -4.08
C ALA A 216 -3.16 -35.97 -5.30
N GLY A 217 -2.60 -35.06 -6.11
CA GLY A 217 -1.74 -35.40 -7.24
C GLY A 217 -0.38 -35.98 -6.83
N SER A 218 0.15 -35.59 -5.66
CA SER A 218 1.39 -36.15 -5.11
C SER A 218 1.17 -37.56 -4.53
N LEU A 219 0.00 -37.82 -3.93
CA LEU A 219 -0.41 -39.14 -3.46
C LEU A 219 -0.70 -40.11 -4.62
N LEU A 220 -1.31 -39.64 -5.71
CA LEU A 220 -1.57 -40.45 -6.92
C LEU A 220 -0.32 -40.80 -7.74
N LYS A 221 0.81 -40.09 -7.52
CA LYS A 221 2.12 -40.41 -8.15
C LYS A 221 2.97 -41.41 -7.35
N LEU A 222 2.55 -41.80 -6.15
CA LEU A 222 3.26 -42.81 -5.34
C LEU A 222 3.26 -44.23 -5.93
N PRO A 223 2.19 -44.76 -6.55
CA PRO A 223 2.23 -46.13 -7.09
C PRO A 223 3.18 -46.28 -8.28
N GLY A 224 3.42 -45.21 -9.07
CA GLY A 224 4.38 -45.26 -10.19
C GLY A 224 5.85 -45.14 -9.78
N ARG A 225 6.14 -44.60 -8.58
CA ARG A 225 7.52 -44.54 -8.04
C ARG A 225 7.93 -45.80 -7.28
N LEU A 226 6.97 -46.61 -6.83
CA LEU A 226 7.23 -47.90 -6.19
C LEU A 226 7.57 -49.01 -7.20
N GLN A 227 7.11 -48.90 -8.46
CA GLN A 227 7.44 -49.87 -9.52
C GLN A 227 8.88 -49.73 -10.05
N ILE A 228 9.49 -48.55 -9.91
CA ILE A 228 10.91 -48.32 -10.27
C ILE A 228 11.86 -48.76 -9.14
N LEU A 229 11.33 -49.02 -7.94
CA LEU A 229 12.11 -49.49 -6.79
C LEU A 229 12.16 -51.03 -6.68
N THR A 230 11.35 -51.76 -7.44
CA THR A 230 11.36 -53.23 -7.48
C THR A 230 12.31 -53.81 -8.53
N ASP A 231 12.69 -53.04 -9.56
CA ASP A 231 13.63 -53.49 -10.59
C ASP A 231 15.01 -52.82 -10.43
N GLY A 232 15.87 -53.45 -9.60
CA GLY A 232 17.31 -53.63 -9.84
C GLY A 232 18.24 -52.47 -10.26
N GLY A 233 17.85 -51.19 -10.20
CA GLY A 233 18.61 -50.08 -10.80
C GLY A 233 19.40 -49.18 -9.84
N PHE A 234 19.41 -49.47 -8.54
CA PHE A 234 19.86 -48.52 -7.51
C PHE A 234 21.36 -48.17 -7.54
N LEU A 235 22.21 -49.07 -8.05
CA LEU A 235 23.66 -48.83 -8.10
C LEU A 235 24.13 -48.02 -9.33
N ALA A 236 23.32 -47.93 -10.40
CA ALA A 236 23.68 -47.15 -11.59
C ALA A 236 23.41 -45.64 -11.44
N GLY A 237 22.52 -45.24 -10.52
CA GLY A 237 22.12 -43.84 -10.33
C GLY A 237 23.00 -43.03 -9.37
N ILE A 238 23.72 -43.69 -8.46
CA ILE A 238 24.52 -43.01 -7.43
C ILE A 238 25.83 -42.43 -8.02
N ILE A 239 26.41 -43.08 -9.04
CA ILE A 239 27.66 -42.61 -9.65
C ILE A 239 27.42 -41.43 -10.60
N ARG A 240 26.22 -41.27 -11.16
CA ARG A 240 25.91 -40.19 -12.13
C ARG A 240 25.50 -38.85 -11.49
N ARG A 241 25.18 -38.83 -10.19
CA ARG A 241 24.65 -37.63 -9.51
C ARG A 241 25.71 -36.69 -8.92
N ASN A 242 26.98 -37.08 -8.95
CA ASN A 242 28.08 -36.30 -8.39
C ASN A 242 28.71 -35.29 -9.35
N PHE A 243 28.18 -35.09 -10.57
CA PHE A 243 28.88 -34.29 -11.59
C PHE A 243 28.21 -33.02 -12.10
N ASP A 244 26.95 -32.69 -11.77
CA ASP A 244 26.34 -31.47 -12.33
C ASP A 244 25.65 -30.59 -11.28
N GLY A 245 26.39 -29.56 -10.84
CA GLY A 245 25.91 -28.17 -10.77
C GLY A 245 24.94 -27.77 -9.67
N LEU A 246 25.47 -27.18 -8.59
CA LEU A 246 24.77 -26.17 -7.79
C LEU A 246 24.57 -24.89 -8.64
N PRO A 247 23.49 -24.13 -8.39
CA PRO A 247 23.72 -22.89 -7.65
C PRO A 247 22.73 -22.64 -6.51
N GLU A 248 23.27 -22.00 -5.48
CA GLU A 248 22.58 -21.28 -4.41
C GLU A 248 21.66 -20.19 -4.99
N ASP A 249 20.40 -20.16 -4.58
CA ASP A 249 19.63 -18.91 -4.49
C ASP A 249 18.76 -18.95 -3.23
N THR A 250 19.33 -18.45 -2.14
CA THR A 250 18.60 -18.10 -0.92
C THR A 250 18.10 -16.66 -1.05
N SER A 251 16.89 -16.48 -1.58
CA SER A 251 16.20 -15.18 -1.57
C SER A 251 15.41 -14.98 -0.25
N PRO A 252 15.63 -13.88 0.50
CA PRO A 252 15.01 -13.64 1.80
C PRO A 252 13.63 -12.97 1.64
N ALA A 253 12.64 -13.65 1.06
CA ALA A 253 11.33 -13.04 0.76
C ALA A 253 10.18 -13.47 1.70
N VAL A 254 10.42 -14.27 2.75
CA VAL A 254 9.32 -14.97 3.46
C VAL A 254 8.99 -14.44 4.87
N HIS A 255 9.65 -13.40 5.37
CA HIS A 255 9.42 -12.87 6.73
C HIS A 255 8.62 -11.55 6.84
N PHE A 256 7.83 -11.17 5.82
CA PHE A 256 7.07 -9.91 5.83
C PHE A 256 5.63 -9.87 6.42
N PRO A 257 4.95 -10.95 6.86
CA PRO A 257 3.54 -10.84 7.25
C PRO A 257 3.29 -10.22 8.65
N LYS A 258 4.32 -10.00 9.49
CA LYS A 258 4.12 -9.51 10.87
C LYS A 258 4.22 -7.99 11.02
N ILE A 259 5.16 -7.32 10.33
CA ILE A 259 5.35 -5.86 10.42
C ILE A 259 4.28 -5.11 9.60
N PHE A 260 3.86 -5.69 8.48
CA PHE A 260 2.85 -5.13 7.58
C PHE A 260 1.45 -5.01 8.23
N ASN A 261 1.05 -6.01 9.01
CA ASN A 261 -0.22 -5.98 9.74
C ASN A 261 -0.28 -4.85 10.77
N ILE A 262 0.84 -4.54 11.44
CA ILE A 262 0.88 -3.48 12.45
C ILE A 262 0.74 -2.11 11.80
N ILE A 263 1.36 -1.86 10.65
CA ILE A 263 1.29 -0.56 9.95
C ILE A 263 -0.12 -0.32 9.38
N VAL A 264 -0.73 -1.34 8.75
CA VAL A 264 -2.09 -1.23 8.21
C VAL A 264 -3.12 -1.02 9.32
N ILE A 265 -3.02 -1.75 10.43
CA ILE A 265 -3.88 -1.55 11.61
C ILE A 265 -3.65 -0.15 12.19
N THR A 266 -2.41 0.33 12.27
CA THR A 266 -2.09 1.66 12.81
C THR A 266 -2.65 2.78 11.92
N ILE A 267 -2.58 2.67 10.59
CA ILE A 267 -3.17 3.66 9.67
C ILE A 267 -4.70 3.67 9.78
N ILE A 268 -5.33 2.49 9.88
CA ILE A 268 -6.78 2.37 10.10
C ILE A 268 -7.19 2.96 11.45
N CYS A 269 -6.39 2.77 12.50
CA CYS A 269 -6.67 3.30 13.85
C CYS A 269 -6.37 4.79 14.01
N ILE A 270 -5.46 5.39 13.24
CA ILE A 270 -5.14 6.83 13.33
C ILE A 270 -6.09 7.66 12.44
N ALA A 271 -6.57 7.10 11.33
CA ALA A 271 -7.49 7.78 10.43
C ALA A 271 -8.95 7.88 10.94
N PHE A 272 -9.35 7.12 11.98
CA PHE A 272 -10.75 6.94 12.40
C PHE A 272 -10.98 6.80 13.91
#